data_AF-A0A3C1W8T6-F1
#
_entry.id   AF-A0A3C1W8T6-F1
#
_cell.length_a   1.000
_cell.length_b   1.000
_cell.length_c   1.000
_cell.angle_alpha   90.00
_cell.angle_beta   90.00
_cell.angle_gamma   90.00
#
_symmetry.space_group_name_H-M   'P 1'
#
loop_
_entity.id
_entity.type
_entity.pdbx_description
1 polymer ?
#
loop_
_entity_poly.entity_id
_entity_poly.type
_entity_poly.pdbx_seq_one_letter_code
_entity_poly.pdbx_strand_id
1 'polypeptide(L)' 'SISARYGNLFEMYEKIKGENPYSTPMQIFPAVHYTMGGLWVDYNLMSNLPGLHVAGEANFS' A
#
# COMPACT_ATOMS: atom_id res chain seq x y z
N SER A 1 10.96 -8.90 21.69
CA SER A 1 11.53 -9.86 20.71
C SER A 1 11.10 -9.47 19.30
N ILE A 2 11.72 -10.03 18.25
CA ILE A 2 11.29 -9.84 16.85
C ILE A 2 9.81 -10.21 16.68
N SER A 3 9.37 -11.29 17.34
CA SER A 3 7.97 -11.73 17.37
C SER A 3 7.00 -10.68 17.90
N ALA A 4 7.37 -9.91 18.92
CA ALA A 4 6.50 -8.87 19.47
C ALA A 4 6.34 -7.65 18.54
N ARG A 5 7.31 -7.38 17.66
CA ARG A 5 7.28 -6.24 16.73
C ARG A 5 6.60 -6.57 15.40
N TYR A 6 6.66 -7.83 14.97
CA TYR A 6 6.19 -8.27 13.65
C TYR A 6 5.13 -9.38 13.73
N GLY A 7 4.49 -9.58 14.89
CA GLY A 7 3.51 -10.65 15.11
C GLY A 7 2.40 -10.68 14.07
N ASN A 8 1.85 -9.51 13.70
CA ASN A 8 0.81 -9.41 12.67
C ASN A 8 1.28 -9.90 11.29
N LEU A 9 2.53 -9.60 10.91
CA LEU A 9 3.09 -10.05 9.64
C LEU A 9 3.22 -11.57 9.60
N PHE A 10 3.69 -12.18 10.69
CA PHE A 10 3.89 -13.62 10.77
C PHE A 10 2.57 -14.38 10.80
N GLU A 11 1.60 -13.91 11.58
CA GLU A 11 0.25 -14.47 11.61
C GLU A 11 -0.42 -14.37 10.23
N MET A 12 -0.27 -13.24 9.54
CA MET A 12 -0.81 -13.07 8.18
C MET A 12 -0.15 -14.04 7.19
N TYR A 13 1.18 -14.21 7.24
CA TYR A 13 1.89 -15.14 6.37
C TYR A 13 1.44 -16.58 6.60
N GLU A 14 1.36 -17.03 7.86
CA GLU A 14 0.92 -18.38 8.21
C GLU A 14 -0.52 -18.65 7.74
N LYS A 15 -1.44 -17.68 7.90
CA LYS A 15 -2.83 -17.81 7.45
C LYS A 15 -2.97 -17.91 5.93
N ILE A 16 -2.18 -17.14 5.17
CA ILE A 16 -2.31 -17.07 3.70
C ILE A 16 -1.51 -18.19 3.01
N LYS A 17 -0.31 -18.51 3.51
CA LYS A 17 0.61 -19.47 2.89
C LYS A 17 0.63 -20.85 3.56
N GLY A 18 0.14 -20.98 4.80
CA GLY A 18 0.13 -22.25 5.54
C GLY A 18 1.51 -22.69 6.04
N GLU A 19 2.49 -21.79 6.05
CA GLU A 19 3.87 -22.06 6.43
C GLU A 19 4.26 -21.23 7.65
N ASN A 20 5.00 -21.81 8.59
CA ASN A 20 5.51 -21.10 9.75
C ASN A 20 6.73 -20.22 9.37
N PRO A 21 6.63 -18.88 9.44
CA PRO A 21 7.69 -17.96 9.02
C PRO A 21 8.90 -17.92 9.98
N TYR A 22 8.80 -18.57 11.15
CA TYR A 22 9.94 -18.78 12.06
C TYR A 22 10.79 -20.01 11.69
N SER A 23 10.21 -20.95 10.94
CA SER A 23 10.87 -22.21 10.57
C SER A 23 11.30 -22.22 9.11
N THR A 24 10.55 -21.54 8.23
CA THR A 24 10.81 -21.47 6.79
C THR A 24 10.91 -20.00 6.36
N PRO A 25 11.90 -19.62 5.52
CA PRO A 25 11.98 -18.26 4.98
C PRO A 25 10.72 -17.87 4.21
N MET A 26 10.21 -16.66 4.47
CA MET A 26 9.04 -16.14 3.75
C MET A 26 9.33 -15.94 2.26
N GLN A 27 8.42 -16.41 1.39
CA GLN A 27 8.47 -16.15 -0.03
C GLN A 27 7.88 -14.77 -0.35
N ILE A 28 8.68 -13.89 -0.95
CA ILE A 28 8.27 -12.53 -1.34
C ILE A 28 8.58 -12.27 -2.82
N PHE A 29 7.79 -11.41 -3.46
CA PHE A 29 8.04 -10.96 -4.82
C PHE A 29 7.61 -9.49 -4.97
N PRO A 30 8.19 -8.73 -5.93
CA PRO A 30 7.77 -7.35 -6.17
C PRO A 30 6.31 -7.27 -6.63
N ALA A 31 5.53 -6.40 -6.01
CA ALA A 31 4.14 -6.13 -6.37
C ALA A 31 3.87 -4.63 -6.42
N VAL A 32 2.84 -4.24 -7.18
CA VAL A 32 2.41 -2.83 -7.28
C VAL A 32 1.90 -2.38 -5.91
N HIS A 33 2.37 -1.21 -5.44
CA HIS A 33 2.05 -0.71 -4.10
C HIS A 33 1.37 0.67 -4.09
N TYR A 34 1.79 1.59 -4.97
CA TYR A 34 1.31 2.96 -4.96
C TYR A 34 1.36 3.57 -6.37
N THR A 35 0.38 4.43 -6.69
CA THR A 35 0.31 5.16 -7.96
C THR A 35 0.74 6.61 -7.77
N MET A 36 1.82 7.01 -8.45
CA MET A 36 2.29 8.41 -8.43
C MET A 36 1.55 9.31 -9.44
N GLY A 37 0.81 8.71 -10.37
CA GLY A 37 -0.06 9.42 -11.29
C GLY A 37 -1.47 9.60 -10.72
N GLY A 38 -2.28 10.38 -11.41
CA GLY A 38 -3.62 10.75 -10.96
C GLY A 38 -4.21 11.83 -11.85
N LEU A 39 -5.36 12.37 -11.45
CA LEU A 39 -5.94 13.51 -12.15
C LEU A 39 -5.12 14.76 -11.87
N TRP A 40 -4.79 15.50 -12.92
CA TRP A 40 -4.12 16.79 -12.78
C TRP A 40 -5.00 17.76 -11.98
N VAL A 41 -4.41 18.43 -10.99
CA VAL A 41 -5.08 19.45 -10.18
C VAL A 41 -4.20 20.67 -9.95
N ASP A 42 -4.82 21.81 -9.65
CA ASP A 42 -4.14 23.04 -9.22
C ASP A 42 -3.80 23.04 -7.71
N TYR A 43 -3.23 24.14 -7.21
CA TYR A 43 -2.89 24.29 -5.78
C TYR A 43 -4.09 24.26 -4.83
N ASN A 44 -5.31 24.47 -5.34
CA ASN A 44 -6.55 24.36 -4.58
C ASN A 44 -7.17 22.96 -4.70
N LEU A 45 -6.46 22.01 -5.33
CA LEU A 45 -6.92 20.65 -5.59
C LEU A 45 -8.08 20.58 -6.60
N MET A 46 -8.34 21.63 -7.38
CA MET A 46 -9.37 21.63 -8.42
C MET A 46 -8.80 21.06 -9.73
N SER A 47 -9.54 20.16 -10.35
CA SER A 47 -9.22 19.61 -11.67
C SER A 47 -9.53 20.59 -12.80
N ASN A 48 -9.37 20.15 -14.06
CA ASN A 48 -9.79 20.95 -15.22
C ASN A 48 -11.32 21.10 -15.36
N LEU A 49 -12.11 20.37 -14.56
CA LEU A 49 -13.56 20.52 -14.49
C LEU A 49 -13.93 21.43 -13.29
N PRO A 50 -14.52 22.61 -13.54
CA PRO A 50 -14.90 23.52 -12.47
C PRO A 50 -15.82 22.87 -11.44
N GLY A 51 -15.44 22.97 -10.17
CA GLY A 51 -16.16 22.39 -9.04
C GLY A 51 -15.72 20.98 -8.64
N LEU A 52 -14.98 20.26 -9.50
CA LEU A 52 -14.46 18.92 -9.18
C LEU A 52 -13.06 19.01 -8.55
N HIS A 53 -12.98 18.58 -7.29
CA HIS A 53 -11.72 18.53 -6.52
C HIS A 53 -11.24 17.09 -6.36
N VAL A 54 -9.92 16.88 -6.40
CA VAL A 54 -9.29 15.56 -6.31
C VAL A 54 -8.10 15.61 -5.36
N ALA A 55 -8.03 14.65 -4.43
CA ALA A 55 -7.00 14.59 -3.39
C ALA A 55 -6.56 13.15 -3.11
N GLY A 56 -5.43 12.99 -2.42
CA GLY A 56 -4.85 11.69 -2.08
C GLY A 56 -4.20 11.00 -3.28
N GLU A 57 -4.08 9.67 -3.24
CA GLU A 57 -3.45 8.86 -4.31
C GLU A 57 -4.11 9.03 -5.70
N ALA A 58 -5.30 9.62 -5.76
CA ALA A 58 -6.01 9.86 -7.01
C ALA A 58 -5.59 11.14 -7.75
N ASN A 59 -4.79 12.02 -7.15
CA ASN A 59 -4.36 13.27 -7.78
C ASN A 59 -2.91 13.23 -8.31
N PHE A 60 -2.62 14.12 -9.24
CA PHE A 60 -1.30 14.38 -9.79
C PHE A 60 -1.06 15.88 -9.76
N SER A 61 -0.28 16.35 -8.79
CA SER A 61 0.07 17.77 -8.58
C SER A 61 1.44 17.91 -7.95
#